data_AF-A0A7V7T3K6-F1
#
_entry.id   AF-A0A7V7T3K6-F1
#
_cell.length_a   1.000
_cell.length_b   1.000
_cell.length_c   1.000
_cell.angle_alpha   90.00
_cell.angle_beta   90.00
_cell.angle_gamma   90.00
#
_symmetry.space_group_name_H-M   'P 1'
#
loop_
_entity.id
_entity.type
_entity.pdbx_description
1 polymer ?
#
loop_
_entity_poly.entity_id
_entity_poly.type
_entity_poly.pdbx_seq_one_letter_code
_entity_poly.pdbx_strand_id
1 'polypeptide(L)'
;MRLVVFSSLLMVLGTSPALAHCDSYDGPVINDATKALETNNVDLVLKWVTQEQEPEIIPLFNKTNGLKSGDKEVYAIVEKYFLETLVRLHRETEGAAYTGLKPAGTTKQIIQMTDRALQEENVDDFLLKLNSHIDKVVREKYQKAADLNKVKNNSIEEGRAFVEAYV
;
A
#
# COMPACT_ATOMS: atom_id res chain seq x y z
N MET A 1 -11.51 -0.23 -54.20
CA MET A 1 -10.70 -0.93 -53.18
C MET A 1 -10.46 0.04 -52.03
N ARG A 2 -11.27 -0.01 -50.97
CA ARG A 2 -11.09 0.85 -49.79
C ARG A 2 -10.24 0.09 -48.78
N LEU A 3 -9.02 0.57 -48.56
CA LEU A 3 -8.13 0.11 -47.48
C LEU A 3 -8.83 0.40 -46.14
N VAL A 4 -9.24 -0.64 -45.42
CA VAL A 4 -9.65 -0.50 -44.02
C VAL A 4 -8.39 -0.68 -43.19
N VAL A 5 -7.82 0.43 -42.75
CA VAL A 5 -6.70 0.43 -41.79
C VAL A 5 -7.29 0.11 -40.42
N PHE A 6 -7.07 -1.11 -39.94
CA PHE A 6 -7.32 -1.47 -38.54
C PHE A 6 -6.27 -0.76 -37.69
N SER A 7 -6.65 0.35 -37.06
CA SER A 7 -5.84 0.96 -36.00
C SER A 7 -5.98 0.11 -34.75
N SER A 8 -4.92 -0.64 -34.42
CA SER A 8 -4.80 -1.37 -33.16
C SER A 8 -4.61 -0.36 -32.03
N LEU A 9 -5.69 -0.11 -31.27
CA LEU A 9 -5.62 0.61 -30.01
C LEU A 9 -4.88 -0.28 -29.00
N LEU A 10 -3.59 -0.01 -28.82
CA LEU A 10 -2.77 -0.65 -27.80
C LEU A 10 -3.30 -0.22 -26.42
N MET A 11 -4.13 -1.06 -25.80
CA MET A 11 -4.46 -0.92 -24.38
C MET A 11 -3.17 -1.14 -23.59
N VAL A 12 -2.53 -0.03 -23.19
CA VAL A 12 -1.52 -0.07 -22.15
C VAL A 12 -2.23 -0.54 -20.89
N LEU A 13 -2.10 -1.82 -20.58
CA LEU A 13 -2.37 -2.34 -19.24
C LEU A 13 -1.40 -1.60 -18.32
N GLY A 14 -1.86 -0.49 -17.74
CA GLY A 14 -1.14 0.18 -16.67
C GLY A 14 -0.94 -0.86 -15.58
N THR A 15 0.32 -1.24 -15.35
CA THR A 15 0.69 -1.91 -14.11
C THR A 15 0.24 -0.97 -12.99
N SER A 16 -0.86 -1.32 -12.32
CA SER A 16 -1.27 -0.57 -11.14
C SER A 16 -0.06 -0.57 -10.23
N PRO A 17 0.51 0.60 -9.86
CA PRO A 17 1.64 0.64 -8.96
C PRO A 17 1.23 -0.16 -7.75
N ALA A 18 2.01 -1.19 -7.40
CA ALA A 18 1.76 -2.06 -6.27
C ALA A 18 1.26 -1.19 -5.12
N LEU A 19 -0.04 -1.30 -4.86
CA LEU A 19 -0.77 -0.31 -4.08
C LEU A 19 -0.16 -0.27 -2.68
N ALA A 20 0.41 0.90 -2.39
CA ALA A 20 0.85 1.45 -1.11
C ALA A 20 0.19 0.79 0.11
N HIS A 21 0.84 -0.23 0.65
CA HIS A 21 0.47 -0.83 1.93
C HIS A 21 1.61 -0.73 2.95
N CYS A 22 2.86 -0.71 2.46
CA CYS A 22 4.06 -0.66 3.27
C CYS A 22 4.57 0.76 3.58
N ASP A 23 3.94 1.80 3.05
CA ASP A 23 4.36 3.21 3.17
C ASP A 23 3.46 4.05 4.10
N SER A 24 2.44 3.46 4.73
CA SER A 24 1.56 4.12 5.69
C SER A 24 2.04 3.97 7.14
N TYR A 25 1.70 4.94 7.98
CA TYR A 25 2.00 4.90 9.43
C TYR A 25 1.36 3.72 10.18
N ASP A 26 0.28 3.15 9.64
CA ASP A 26 -0.37 1.93 10.17
C ASP A 26 0.00 0.66 9.37
N GLY A 27 0.95 0.77 8.44
CA GLY A 27 1.42 -0.33 7.61
C GLY A 27 2.47 -1.20 8.31
N PRO A 28 2.70 -2.42 7.81
CA PRO A 28 3.52 -3.43 8.51
C PRO A 28 4.99 -3.02 8.67
N VAL A 29 5.57 -2.31 7.69
CA VAL A 29 6.96 -1.81 7.78
C VAL A 29 7.12 -0.84 8.96
N ILE A 30 6.19 0.10 9.12
CA ILE A 30 6.27 1.11 10.20
C ILE A 30 5.91 0.50 11.55
N ASN A 31 4.99 -0.48 11.59
CA ASN A 31 4.70 -1.23 12.81
C ASN A 31 5.95 -1.96 13.33
N ASP A 32 6.70 -2.63 12.45
CA ASP A 32 7.96 -3.27 12.82
C ASP A 32 9.05 -2.26 13.18
N ALA A 33 9.12 -1.12 12.48
CA ALA A 33 10.08 -0.05 12.79
C ALA A 33 9.83 0.57 14.17
N THR A 34 8.56 0.79 14.52
CA THR A 34 8.15 1.27 15.84
C THR A 34 8.57 0.27 16.91
N LYS A 35 8.26 -1.01 16.71
CA LYS A 35 8.66 -2.09 17.63
C LYS A 35 10.18 -2.23 17.73
N ALA A 36 10.91 -2.05 16.64
CA ALA A 36 12.37 -2.05 16.61
C ALA A 36 12.94 -0.93 17.49
N LEU A 37 12.44 0.30 17.36
CA LEU A 37 12.85 1.45 18.18
C LEU A 37 12.42 1.30 19.65
N GLU A 38 11.28 0.66 19.93
CA GLU A 38 10.84 0.35 21.29
C GLU A 38 11.76 -0.64 21.99
N THR A 39 12.16 -1.69 21.27
CA THR A 39 12.94 -2.82 21.81
C THR A 39 14.45 -2.67 21.59
N ASN A 40 14.90 -1.61 20.92
CA ASN A 40 16.27 -1.44 20.45
C ASN A 40 16.78 -2.68 19.67
N ASN A 41 15.95 -3.19 18.75
CA ASN A 41 16.25 -4.37 17.96
C ASN A 41 16.14 -4.08 16.46
N VAL A 42 17.27 -3.81 15.81
CA VAL A 42 17.34 -3.49 14.38
C VAL A 42 16.91 -4.66 13.48
N ASP A 43 17.07 -5.91 13.94
CA ASP A 43 16.78 -7.09 13.13
C ASP A 43 15.31 -7.15 12.68
N LEU A 44 14.41 -6.53 13.45
CA LEU A 44 12.99 -6.44 13.12
C LEU A 44 12.74 -5.65 11.82
N VAL A 45 13.63 -4.71 11.46
CA VAL A 45 13.50 -3.91 10.23
C VAL A 45 14.31 -4.44 9.05
N LEU A 46 15.38 -5.22 9.29
CA LEU A 46 16.26 -5.68 8.22
C LEU A 46 15.55 -6.61 7.22
N LYS A 47 14.51 -7.34 7.66
CA LYS A 47 13.68 -8.18 6.78
C LYS A 47 12.93 -7.40 5.68
N TRP A 48 12.83 -6.08 5.79
CA TRP A 48 12.10 -5.23 4.84
C TRP A 48 13.00 -4.63 3.75
N VAL A 49 14.32 -4.82 3.83
CA VAL A 49 15.32 -4.26 2.92
C VAL A 49 16.23 -5.37 2.39
N THR A 50 16.99 -5.09 1.34
CA THR A 50 18.02 -6.05 0.88
C THR A 50 19.28 -5.98 1.74
N GLN A 51 20.10 -7.02 1.68
CA GLN A 51 21.36 -7.07 2.42
C GLN A 51 22.30 -5.90 2.05
N GLU A 52 22.27 -5.45 0.79
CA GLU A 52 23.05 -4.32 0.30
C GLU A 52 22.57 -2.97 0.85
N GLN A 53 21.32 -2.89 1.30
CA GLN A 53 20.70 -1.69 1.88
C GLN A 53 20.93 -1.60 3.40
N GLU A 54 21.27 -2.70 4.08
CA GLU A 54 21.54 -2.72 5.54
C GLU A 54 22.58 -1.69 6.01
N PRO A 55 23.69 -1.42 5.28
CA PRO A 55 24.65 -0.39 5.68
C PRO A 55 24.09 1.03 5.74
N GLU A 56 22.95 1.32 5.09
CA GLU A 56 22.23 2.60 5.24
C GLU A 56 21.30 2.57 6.47
N ILE A 57 20.60 1.45 6.68
CA ILE A 57 19.59 1.31 7.74
C ILE A 57 20.20 1.18 9.13
N ILE A 58 21.22 0.34 9.32
CA ILE A 58 21.76 0.03 10.64
C ILE A 58 22.32 1.29 11.34
N PRO A 59 23.17 2.12 10.70
CA PRO A 59 23.67 3.33 11.33
C PRO A 59 22.55 4.34 11.63
N LEU A 60 21.57 4.47 10.74
CA LEU A 60 20.45 5.39 10.92
C LEU A 60 19.53 4.95 12.06
N PHE A 61 19.25 3.66 12.17
CA PHE A 61 18.52 3.08 13.30
C PHE A 61 19.24 3.38 14.62
N ASN A 62 20.54 3.06 14.69
CA ASN A 62 21.36 3.29 15.89
C ASN A 62 21.37 4.77 16.31
N LYS A 63 21.49 5.68 15.33
CA LYS A 63 21.44 7.13 15.58
C LYS A 63 20.08 7.58 16.09
N THR A 64 19.00 7.09 15.48
CA THR A 64 17.63 7.40 15.87
C THR A 64 17.37 6.93 17.29
N ASN A 65 17.67 5.67 17.60
CA ASN A 65 17.48 5.12 18.93
C ASN A 65 18.35 5.81 20.00
N GLY A 66 19.59 6.18 19.67
CA GLY A 66 20.49 6.93 20.56
C GLY A 66 19.98 8.31 20.95
N LEU A 67 19.09 8.91 20.15
CA LEU A 67 18.48 10.23 20.41
C LEU A 67 17.13 10.16 21.14
N LYS A 68 16.61 8.95 21.41
CA LYS A 68 15.26 8.72 21.95
C LYS A 68 14.97 9.42 23.28
N SER A 69 15.97 9.54 24.14
CA SER A 69 15.86 10.20 25.45
C SER A 69 16.15 11.71 25.42
N GLY A 70 16.41 12.26 24.23
CA GLY A 70 16.77 13.67 24.04
C GLY A 70 15.56 14.59 23.89
N ASP A 71 15.76 15.67 23.13
CA ASP A 71 14.69 16.60 22.79
C ASP A 71 13.63 15.93 21.90
N LYS A 72 12.35 16.14 22.24
CA LYS A 72 11.23 15.47 21.58
C LYS A 72 11.00 15.95 20.15
N GLU A 73 11.21 17.23 19.88
CA GLU A 73 11.02 17.79 18.53
C GLU A 73 12.14 17.30 17.61
N VAL A 74 13.38 17.29 18.11
CA VAL A 74 14.52 16.72 17.40
C VAL A 74 14.30 15.23 17.15
N TYR A 75 13.86 14.47 18.16
CA TYR A 75 13.60 13.04 18.01
C TYR A 75 12.54 12.78 16.94
N ALA A 76 11.43 13.51 16.93
CA ALA A 76 10.40 13.35 15.91
C ALA A 76 10.93 13.57 14.48
N ILE A 77 11.90 14.48 14.30
CA ILE A 77 12.54 14.71 12.99
C ILE A 77 13.42 13.52 12.58
N VAL A 78 14.27 13.00 13.48
CA VAL A 78 15.14 11.85 13.14
C VAL A 78 14.36 10.55 13.02
N GLU A 79 13.33 10.34 13.84
CA GLU A 79 12.40 9.21 13.73
C GLU A 79 11.71 9.24 12.37
N LYS A 80 11.13 10.38 11.99
CA LYS A 80 10.50 10.52 10.67
C LYS A 80 11.50 10.25 9.55
N TYR A 81 12.71 10.80 9.63
CA TYR A 81 13.74 10.55 8.61
C TYR A 81 14.13 9.07 8.51
N PHE A 82 14.22 8.36 9.64
CA PHE A 82 14.42 6.91 9.64
C PHE A 82 13.27 6.16 8.98
N LEU A 83 12.01 6.49 9.32
CA LEU A 83 10.82 5.87 8.72
C LEU A 83 10.74 6.12 7.21
N GLU A 84 10.98 7.36 6.77
CA GLU A 84 11.01 7.72 5.34
C GLU A 84 12.09 6.94 4.59
N THR A 85 13.27 6.77 5.20
CA THR A 85 14.39 6.04 4.59
C THR A 85 14.09 4.55 4.50
N LEU A 86 13.59 3.93 5.57
CA LEU A 86 13.21 2.52 5.58
C LEU A 86 12.14 2.21 4.55
N VAL A 87 11.08 3.02 4.51
CA VAL A 87 10.00 2.86 3.53
C VAL A 87 10.51 3.07 2.10
N ARG A 88 11.36 4.08 1.86
CA ARG A 88 11.95 4.30 0.53
C ARG A 88 12.73 3.07 0.06
N LEU A 89 13.64 2.55 0.89
CA LEU A 89 14.46 1.38 0.55
C LEU A 89 13.61 0.13 0.34
N HIS A 90 12.60 -0.09 1.19
CA HIS A 90 11.64 -1.17 1.00
C HIS A 90 10.91 -1.07 -0.34
N ARG A 91 10.38 0.11 -0.69
CA ARG A 91 9.71 0.35 -1.98
C ARG A 91 10.64 0.10 -3.17
N GLU A 92 11.91 0.47 -3.04
CA GLU A 92 12.93 0.15 -4.05
C GLU A 92 13.09 -1.37 -4.22
N THR A 93 13.03 -2.18 -3.15
CA THR A 93 13.05 -3.65 -3.24
C THR A 93 11.85 -4.22 -4.00
N GLU A 94 10.71 -3.55 -3.92
CA GLU A 94 9.48 -3.89 -4.64
C GLU A 94 9.47 -3.38 -6.10
N GLY A 95 10.53 -2.67 -6.53
CA GLY A 95 10.59 -2.01 -7.84
C GLY A 95 9.60 -0.84 -7.96
N ALA A 96 9.19 -0.24 -6.84
CA ALA A 96 8.17 0.78 -6.79
C ALA A 96 8.72 2.13 -6.33
N ALA A 97 8.16 3.22 -6.87
CA ALA A 97 8.56 4.56 -6.46
C ALA A 97 8.11 4.88 -5.03
N TYR A 98 8.96 5.58 -4.29
CA TYR A 98 8.61 6.22 -3.03
C TYR A 98 7.83 7.50 -3.28
N THR A 99 6.66 7.65 -2.64
CA THR A 99 5.77 8.81 -2.82
C THR A 99 5.42 9.50 -1.50
N GLY A 100 6.30 9.38 -0.50
CA GLY A 100 6.08 9.89 0.85
C GLY A 100 5.35 8.90 1.76
N LEU A 101 5.55 9.05 3.06
CA LEU A 101 4.76 8.34 4.08
C LEU A 101 3.28 8.71 3.98
N LYS A 102 2.41 7.70 4.01
CA LYS A 102 0.95 7.88 3.97
C LYS A 102 0.37 8.00 5.37
N PRO A 103 -0.70 8.80 5.54
CA PRO A 103 -1.40 8.90 6.82
C PRO A 103 -1.88 7.52 7.31
N ALA A 104 -2.00 7.35 8.62
CA ALA A 104 -2.67 6.17 9.18
C ALA A 104 -4.12 6.07 8.66
N GLY A 105 -4.63 4.85 8.48
CA GLY A 105 -5.95 4.57 7.92
C GLY A 105 -5.95 4.40 6.39
N THR A 106 -4.80 4.54 5.72
CA THR A 106 -4.69 4.26 4.28
C THR A 106 -4.24 2.83 3.97
N THR A 107 -3.84 2.06 4.99
CA THR A 107 -3.53 0.64 4.82
C THR A 107 -4.76 -0.12 4.33
N LYS A 108 -4.59 -0.99 3.33
CA LYS A 108 -5.71 -1.75 2.80
C LYS A 108 -6.28 -2.71 3.83
N GLN A 109 -7.61 -2.85 3.83
CA GLN A 109 -8.32 -3.78 4.72
C GLN A 109 -7.83 -5.22 4.60
N ILE A 110 -7.49 -5.70 3.40
CA ILE A 110 -6.95 -7.06 3.21
C ILE A 110 -5.67 -7.29 4.02
N ILE A 111 -4.77 -6.31 4.08
CA ILE A 111 -3.51 -6.40 4.82
C ILE A 111 -3.80 -6.42 6.32
N GLN A 112 -4.64 -5.51 6.80
CA GLN A 112 -5.07 -5.49 8.21
C GLN A 112 -5.72 -6.82 8.64
N MET A 113 -6.54 -7.42 7.77
CA MET A 113 -7.15 -8.73 8.01
C MET A 113 -6.09 -9.84 8.03
N THR A 114 -5.12 -9.83 7.11
CA THR A 114 -4.03 -10.81 7.07
C THR A 114 -3.14 -10.72 8.32
N ASP A 115 -2.72 -9.51 8.71
CA ASP A 115 -1.88 -9.29 9.88
C ASP A 115 -2.57 -9.80 11.15
N ARG A 116 -3.86 -9.52 11.30
CA ARG A 116 -4.68 -10.05 12.40
C ARG A 116 -4.77 -11.57 12.37
N ALA A 117 -4.97 -12.17 11.19
CA ALA A 117 -5.05 -13.61 11.02
C ALA A 117 -3.76 -14.32 11.47
N LEU A 118 -2.61 -13.75 11.11
CA LEU A 118 -1.30 -14.25 11.51
C LEU A 118 -1.08 -14.10 13.02
N GLN A 119 -1.50 -12.98 13.60
CA GLN A 119 -1.42 -12.75 15.05
C GLN A 119 -2.30 -13.71 15.86
N GLU A 120 -3.50 -13.98 15.37
CA GLU A 120 -4.48 -14.85 16.04
C GLU A 120 -4.32 -16.33 15.63
N GLU A 121 -3.38 -16.64 14.73
CA GLU A 121 -3.18 -17.96 14.11
C GLU A 121 -4.48 -18.57 13.55
N ASN A 122 -5.35 -17.72 13.00
CA ASN A 122 -6.72 -18.09 12.63
C ASN A 122 -7.04 -17.70 11.16
N VAL A 123 -6.77 -18.64 10.25
CA VAL A 123 -7.09 -18.48 8.82
C VAL A 123 -8.59 -18.53 8.54
N ASP A 124 -9.38 -19.23 9.37
CA ASP A 124 -10.81 -19.40 9.14
C ASP A 124 -11.58 -18.09 9.34
N ASP A 125 -11.30 -17.36 10.42
CA ASP A 125 -11.87 -16.04 10.67
C ASP A 125 -11.48 -15.03 9.58
N PHE A 126 -10.23 -15.08 9.11
CA PHE A 126 -9.77 -14.30 7.98
C PHE A 126 -10.59 -14.56 6.71
N LEU A 127 -10.77 -15.83 6.35
CA LEU A 127 -11.54 -16.22 5.17
C LEU A 127 -13.01 -15.77 5.27
N LEU A 128 -13.62 -15.89 6.45
CA LEU A 128 -14.99 -15.41 6.68
C LEU A 128 -15.11 -13.89 6.46
N LYS A 129 -14.23 -13.10 7.09
CA LYS A 129 -14.22 -11.64 6.96
C LYS A 129 -13.90 -11.19 5.54
N LEU A 130 -12.92 -11.82 4.90
CA LEU A 130 -12.54 -11.51 3.53
C LEU A 130 -13.68 -11.79 2.54
N ASN A 131 -14.30 -12.97 2.63
CA ASN A 131 -15.43 -13.33 1.76
C ASN A 131 -16.60 -12.36 1.92
N SER A 132 -16.92 -11.96 3.17
CA SER A 132 -17.95 -10.96 3.42
C SER A 132 -17.59 -9.60 2.84
N HIS A 133 -16.33 -9.17 2.96
CA HIS A 133 -15.86 -7.91 2.39
C HIS A 133 -15.92 -7.93 0.85
N ILE A 134 -15.43 -9.01 0.22
CA ILE A 134 -15.46 -9.18 -1.24
C ILE A 134 -16.90 -9.19 -1.74
N ASP A 135 -17.80 -9.95 -1.11
CA ASP A 135 -19.22 -10.01 -1.51
C ASP A 135 -19.84 -8.61 -1.51
N LYS A 136 -19.62 -7.83 -0.44
CA LYS A 136 -20.08 -6.44 -0.36
C LYS A 136 -19.51 -5.56 -1.47
N VAL A 137 -18.18 -5.51 -1.61
CA VAL A 137 -17.51 -4.63 -2.60
C VAL A 137 -17.89 -4.99 -4.03
N VAL A 138 -17.98 -6.30 -4.35
CA VAL A 138 -18.38 -6.77 -5.67
C VAL A 138 -19.83 -6.39 -5.97
N ARG A 139 -20.75 -6.58 -5.02
CA ARG A 139 -22.16 -6.18 -5.20
C ARG A 139 -22.29 -4.67 -5.40
N GLU A 140 -21.61 -3.87 -4.60
CA GLU A 140 -21.65 -2.40 -4.72
C GLU A 140 -21.11 -1.92 -6.07
N LYS A 141 -19.93 -2.40 -6.48
CA LYS A 141 -19.34 -2.06 -7.79
C LYS A 141 -20.20 -2.53 -8.96
N TYR A 142 -20.68 -3.77 -8.90
CA TYR A 142 -21.55 -4.33 -9.92
C TYR A 142 -22.85 -3.51 -10.05
N GLN A 143 -23.50 -3.20 -8.93
CA GLN A 143 -24.74 -2.43 -8.93
C GLN A 143 -24.53 -1.05 -9.56
N LYS A 144 -23.46 -0.34 -9.19
CA LYS A 144 -23.10 0.95 -9.79
C LYS A 144 -22.91 0.84 -11.31
N ALA A 145 -22.12 -0.13 -11.76
CA ALA A 145 -21.89 -0.36 -13.19
C ALA A 145 -23.19 -0.76 -13.91
N ALA A 146 -24.03 -1.60 -13.30
CA ALA A 146 -25.29 -2.06 -13.88
C ALA A 146 -26.32 -0.92 -14.03
N ASP A 147 -26.39 0.00 -13.07
CA ASP A 147 -27.26 1.17 -13.16
C ASP A 147 -26.83 2.13 -14.26
N LEU A 148 -25.52 2.41 -14.35
CA LEU A 148 -24.96 3.25 -15.40
C LEU A 148 -25.03 2.59 -16.78
N ASN A 149 -24.96 1.27 -16.85
CA ASN A 149 -25.09 0.50 -18.10
C ASN A 149 -26.45 0.73 -18.78
N LYS A 150 -27.51 1.05 -18.02
CA LYS A 150 -28.85 1.34 -18.56
C LYS A 150 -28.90 2.65 -19.37
N VAL A 151 -28.03 3.60 -19.05
CA VAL A 151 -28.04 4.96 -19.60
C VAL A 151 -26.79 5.31 -20.41
N LYS A 152 -25.80 4.42 -20.49
CA LYS A 152 -24.48 4.66 -21.08
C LYS A 152 -24.45 5.18 -22.52
N ASN A 153 -25.54 5.04 -23.27
CA ASN A 153 -25.65 5.46 -24.68
C ASN A 153 -26.50 6.73 -24.87
N ASN A 154 -27.02 7.33 -23.80
CA ASN A 154 -27.87 8.52 -23.87
C ASN A 154 -27.05 9.80 -24.13
N SER A 155 -25.82 9.86 -23.59
CA SER A 155 -24.89 10.98 -23.75
C SER A 155 -23.44 10.53 -23.60
N ILE A 156 -22.49 11.40 -23.99
CA ILE A 156 -21.05 11.15 -23.81
C ILE A 156 -20.71 11.11 -22.31
N GLU A 157 -21.33 11.98 -21.52
CA GLU A 157 -21.13 12.11 -20.08
C GLU A 157 -21.57 10.84 -19.35
N GLU A 158 -22.77 10.31 -19.64
CA GLU A 158 -23.25 9.05 -19.07
C GLU A 158 -22.42 7.85 -19.52
N GLY A 159 -21.95 7.85 -20.78
CA GLY A 159 -21.02 6.85 -21.29
C GLY A 159 -19.69 6.85 -20.52
N ARG A 160 -19.11 8.03 -20.23
CA ARG A 160 -17.88 8.15 -19.43
C ARG A 160 -18.07 7.71 -17.99
N ALA A 161 -19.18 8.08 -17.36
CA ALA A 161 -19.52 7.63 -16.01
C ALA A 161 -19.64 6.09 -15.94
N PHE A 162 -20.27 5.47 -16.94
CA PHE A 162 -20.30 4.01 -17.07
C PHE A 162 -18.90 3.42 -17.18
N VAL A 163 -18.05 3.96 -18.07
CA VAL A 163 -16.68 3.48 -18.23
C VAL A 163 -15.87 3.57 -16.93
N GLU A 164 -15.98 4.67 -16.19
CA GLU A 164 -15.31 4.84 -14.89
C GLU A 164 -15.80 3.81 -13.85
N ALA A 165 -17.09 3.47 -13.85
CA ALA A 165 -17.62 2.46 -12.94
C ALA A 165 -17.31 1.01 -13.38
N TYR A 166 -17.07 0.80 -14.67
CA TYR A 166 -16.82 -0.51 -15.28
C TYR A 166 -15.36 -0.98 -15.12
N VAL A 167 -14.40 -0.05 -15.19
CA VAL A 167 -12.95 -0.32 -15.04
C VAL A 167 -12.55 -0.37 -13.56
#